data_AF-A0A543PR41-F1
#
_entry.id   AF-A0A543PR41-F1
#
_cell.length_a   1.000
_cell.length_b   1.000
_cell.length_c   1.000
_cell.angle_alpha   90.00
_cell.angle_beta   90.00
_cell.angle_gamma   90.00
#
_symmetry.space_group_name_H-M   'P 1'
#
loop_
_entity.id
_entity.type
_entity.pdbx_description
1 polymer ?
#
loop_
_entity_poly.entity_id
_entity_poly.type
_entity_poly.pdbx_seq_one_letter_code
_entity_poly.pdbx_strand_id
1 'polypeptide(L)'
;MSPTFPDTPLTPISPTTAAGSIDEGGREASRRRRVVEAVTFVGAWVAAGYVLRLDDDAYLLLGIPLTLAFQVFVRRRPLRELFAAGTSRFALNRRGVVTAMLLAVVPAHFAFQALLAGDLMRFGWYLAATTGAVAAAFSLSASTVPATIRAAALPIAIGAGGMLTVYGIVHLAAGVPLQATAAFATLATYSALYFPATFLLEEVTFRAAVDAHVHREGEQRGWWSAVLVSALWGLWHLPVSSDVPLPFPLLVVELVVVHIVLGVPLSFAWRRSRNLAAPALAHAVNDAVRNAVMLGL
;
A
#
# COMPACT_ATOMS: atom_id res chain seq x y z
N MET A 1 26.63 -17.94 -57.30
CA MET A 1 26.04 -16.63 -57.64
C MET A 1 25.69 -15.94 -56.35
N SER A 2 26.50 -14.96 -55.93
CA SER A 2 26.29 -14.20 -54.70
C SER A 2 25.43 -12.96 -55.01
N PRO A 3 24.39 -12.64 -54.22
CA PRO A 3 23.56 -11.47 -54.47
C PRO A 3 24.27 -10.23 -53.94
N THR A 4 24.49 -9.26 -54.85
CA THR A 4 24.92 -7.90 -54.53
C THR A 4 23.70 -7.07 -54.13
N PHE A 5 23.71 -6.52 -52.90
CA PHE A 5 22.73 -5.52 -52.46
C PHE A 5 23.24 -4.10 -52.76
N PRO A 6 22.37 -3.17 -53.19
CA PRO A 6 22.74 -1.80 -53.47
C PRO A 6 22.88 -0.96 -52.19
N ASP A 7 24.05 -0.36 -52.02
CA ASP A 7 24.33 0.65 -50.99
C ASP A 7 23.52 1.92 -51.28
N THR A 8 22.46 2.15 -50.50
CA THR A 8 21.69 3.40 -50.54
C THR A 8 22.13 4.27 -49.37
N PRO A 9 22.70 5.47 -49.59
CA PRO A 9 23.16 6.34 -48.51
C PRO A 9 21.97 6.88 -47.71
N LEU A 10 21.96 6.59 -46.40
CA LEU A 10 20.99 7.12 -45.46
C LEU A 10 21.18 8.63 -45.31
N THR A 11 20.20 9.41 -45.72
CA THR A 11 20.16 10.86 -45.52
C THR A 11 19.97 11.14 -44.02
N PRO A 12 20.80 11.99 -43.39
CA PRO A 12 20.65 12.32 -41.98
C PRO A 12 19.38 13.14 -41.79
N ILE A 13 18.39 12.56 -41.11
CA ILE A 13 17.18 13.26 -40.69
C ILE A 13 17.60 14.26 -39.60
N SER A 14 17.62 15.55 -39.92
CA SER A 14 17.84 16.61 -38.93
C SER A 14 16.72 16.58 -37.88
N PRO A 15 17.03 16.48 -36.57
CA PRO A 15 16.01 16.51 -35.53
C PRO A 15 15.43 17.92 -35.47
N THR A 16 14.16 18.06 -35.86
CA THR A 16 13.41 19.31 -35.76
C THR A 16 13.20 19.65 -34.27
N THR A 17 14.01 20.57 -33.76
CA THR A 17 14.03 21.09 -32.39
C THR A 17 12.94 22.14 -32.13
N ALA A 18 11.67 21.80 -32.40
CA ALA A 18 10.55 22.76 -32.30
C ALA A 18 9.39 22.29 -31.40
N ALA A 19 9.68 21.59 -30.29
CA ALA A 19 8.64 21.05 -29.38
C ALA A 19 8.83 21.46 -27.89
N GLY A 20 9.32 22.67 -27.63
CA GLY A 20 9.81 23.04 -26.29
C GLY A 20 8.87 23.76 -25.32
N SER A 21 7.83 24.48 -25.77
CA SER A 21 7.17 25.49 -24.90
C SER A 21 5.69 25.29 -24.59
N ILE A 22 4.97 24.42 -25.32
CA ILE A 22 3.51 24.25 -25.15
C ILE A 22 3.16 23.17 -24.09
N ASP A 23 4.11 22.33 -23.67
CA ASP A 23 3.80 21.12 -22.89
C ASP A 23 4.01 21.27 -21.36
N GLU A 24 4.85 22.21 -20.89
CA GLU A 24 5.16 22.29 -19.46
C GLU A 24 4.00 22.83 -18.60
N GLY A 25 3.33 23.90 -19.07
CA GLY A 25 2.21 24.52 -18.35
C GLY A 25 1.00 23.59 -18.22
N GLY A 26 0.70 22.82 -19.27
CA GLY A 26 -0.39 21.82 -19.25
C GLY A 26 -0.11 20.66 -18.30
N ARG A 27 1.14 20.18 -18.26
CA ARG A 27 1.58 19.13 -17.32
C ARG A 27 1.48 19.60 -15.87
N GLU A 28 1.85 20.85 -15.58
CA GLU A 28 1.78 21.40 -14.22
C GLU A 28 0.32 21.55 -13.74
N ALA A 29 -0.56 22.14 -14.56
CA ALA A 29 -1.98 22.27 -14.24
C ALA A 29 -2.62 20.88 -14.00
N SER A 30 -2.26 19.89 -14.81
CA SER A 30 -2.70 18.51 -14.60
C SER A 30 -2.20 17.92 -13.28
N ARG A 31 -0.93 18.16 -12.91
CA ARG A 31 -0.37 17.66 -11.65
C ARG A 31 -1.06 18.29 -10.43
N ARG A 32 -1.25 19.62 -10.44
CA ARG A 32 -1.94 20.34 -9.35
C ARG A 32 -3.34 19.78 -9.11
N ARG A 33 -4.10 19.56 -10.19
CA ARG A 33 -5.43 18.94 -10.10
C ARG A 33 -5.40 17.58 -9.42
N ARG A 34 -4.48 16.68 -9.81
CA ARG A 34 -4.39 15.33 -9.23
C ARG A 34 -4.02 15.34 -7.76
N VAL A 35 -3.16 16.28 -7.35
CA VAL A 35 -2.82 16.51 -5.94
C VAL A 35 -4.06 16.96 -5.15
N VAL A 36 -4.81 17.94 -5.66
CA VAL A 36 -6.04 18.42 -5.00
C VAL A 36 -7.07 17.30 -4.88
N GLU A 37 -7.26 16.49 -5.93
CA GLU A 37 -8.18 15.33 -5.90
C GLU A 37 -7.77 14.31 -4.83
N ALA A 38 -6.47 13.98 -4.72
CA ALA A 38 -5.95 13.07 -3.70
C ALA A 38 -6.12 13.62 -2.27
N VAL A 39 -5.77 14.89 -2.04
CA VAL A 39 -5.93 15.55 -0.74
C VAL A 39 -7.40 15.61 -0.34
N THR A 40 -8.27 15.97 -1.27
CA THR A 40 -9.73 16.05 -1.04
C THR A 40 -10.30 14.67 -0.72
N PHE A 41 -9.88 13.63 -1.44
CA PHE A 41 -10.29 12.26 -1.19
C PHE A 41 -9.94 11.80 0.23
N VAL A 42 -8.69 11.96 0.65
CA VAL A 42 -8.25 11.57 2.00
C VAL A 42 -8.89 12.44 3.08
N GLY A 43 -8.97 13.76 2.86
CA GLY A 43 -9.61 14.68 3.79
C GLY A 43 -11.09 14.40 4.01
N ALA A 44 -11.83 14.04 2.95
CA ALA A 44 -13.23 13.65 3.06
C ALA A 44 -13.41 12.34 3.84
N TRP A 45 -12.51 11.37 3.66
CA TRP A 45 -12.54 10.12 4.43
C TRP A 45 -12.25 10.38 5.92
N VAL A 46 -11.21 11.15 6.24
CA VAL A 46 -10.89 11.54 7.63
C VAL A 46 -12.08 12.27 8.28
N ALA A 47 -12.68 13.22 7.56
CA ALA A 47 -13.86 13.95 8.04
C ALA A 47 -15.04 13.00 8.29
N ALA A 48 -15.27 12.02 7.41
CA ALA A 48 -16.31 11.01 7.61
C ALA A 48 -16.06 10.16 8.87
N GLY A 49 -14.81 9.76 9.14
CA GLY A 49 -14.43 9.06 10.37
C GLY A 49 -14.85 9.82 11.63
N TYR A 50 -14.56 11.12 11.68
CA TYR A 50 -14.96 11.97 12.82
C TYR A 50 -16.48 12.23 12.89
N VAL A 51 -17.11 12.59 11.78
CA VAL A 51 -18.54 12.96 11.73
C VAL A 51 -19.42 11.76 12.09
N LEU A 52 -19.07 10.58 11.58
CA LEU A 52 -19.83 9.35 11.81
C LEU A 52 -19.40 8.63 13.10
N ARG A 53 -18.34 9.10 13.77
CA ARG A 53 -17.77 8.50 15.00
C ARG A 53 -17.51 7.00 14.82
N LEU A 54 -16.89 6.65 13.70
CA LEU A 54 -16.59 5.26 13.35
C LEU A 54 -15.55 4.70 14.30
N ASP A 55 -15.73 3.45 14.72
CA ASP A 55 -14.64 2.67 15.30
C ASP A 55 -13.57 2.34 14.23
N ASP A 56 -12.44 1.80 14.68
CA ASP A 56 -11.29 1.52 13.82
C ASP A 56 -11.67 0.62 12.64
N ASP A 57 -12.36 -0.50 12.91
CA ASP A 57 -12.73 -1.47 11.89
C ASP A 57 -13.72 -0.87 10.87
N ALA A 58 -14.72 -0.12 11.34
CA ALA A 58 -15.69 0.58 10.50
C ALA A 58 -15.04 1.66 9.63
N TYR A 59 -14.10 2.42 10.20
CA TYR A 59 -13.36 3.46 9.48
C TYR A 59 -12.52 2.87 8.35
N LEU A 60 -11.85 1.75 8.61
CA LEU A 60 -11.09 1.01 7.60
C LEU A 60 -12.00 0.45 6.51
N LEU A 61 -13.12 -0.17 6.88
CA LEU A 61 -14.08 -0.75 5.94
C LEU A 61 -14.74 0.29 5.03
N LEU A 62 -14.98 1.51 5.53
CA LEU A 62 -15.45 2.64 4.71
C LEU A 62 -14.48 2.94 3.56
N GLY A 63 -13.19 2.63 3.72
CA GLY A 63 -12.18 2.78 2.69
C GLY A 63 -12.40 2.00 1.42
N ILE A 64 -13.04 0.82 1.51
CA ILE A 64 -13.27 -0.06 0.37
C ILE A 64 -14.15 0.64 -0.68
N PRO A 65 -15.41 1.06 -0.39
CA PRO A 65 -16.23 1.73 -1.38
C PRO A 65 -15.64 3.06 -1.83
N LEU A 66 -14.99 3.82 -0.93
CA LEU A 66 -14.33 5.08 -1.28
C LEU A 66 -13.20 4.87 -2.31
N THR A 67 -12.36 3.86 -2.12
CA THR A 67 -11.25 3.54 -3.03
C THR A 67 -11.75 3.05 -4.38
N LEU A 68 -12.79 2.21 -4.40
CA LEU A 68 -13.45 1.78 -5.63
C LEU A 68 -14.02 2.98 -6.40
N ALA A 69 -14.71 3.89 -5.70
CA ALA A 69 -15.26 5.10 -6.29
C ALA A 69 -14.15 6.02 -6.83
N PHE A 70 -13.07 6.22 -6.09
CA PHE A 70 -11.93 7.02 -6.55
C PHE A 70 -11.29 6.40 -7.81
N GLN A 71 -11.08 5.09 -7.82
CA GLN A 71 -10.51 4.38 -8.97
C GLN A 71 -11.38 4.49 -10.23
N VAL A 72 -12.69 4.32 -10.09
CA VAL A 72 -13.62 4.29 -11.23
C VAL A 72 -13.99 5.70 -11.70
N PHE A 73 -14.29 6.63 -10.80
CA PHE A 73 -14.83 7.93 -11.17
C PHE A 73 -13.77 9.01 -11.32
N VAL A 74 -12.75 9.03 -10.44
CA VAL A 74 -11.69 10.05 -10.46
C VAL A 74 -10.57 9.61 -11.39
N ARG A 75 -9.98 8.43 -11.17
CA ARG A 75 -8.90 7.91 -12.01
C ARG A 75 -9.37 7.39 -13.36
N ARG A 76 -10.62 6.94 -13.45
CA ARG A 76 -11.22 6.34 -14.65
C ARG A 76 -10.37 5.19 -15.18
N ARG A 77 -9.91 4.34 -14.26
CA ARG A 77 -9.07 3.17 -14.54
C ARG A 77 -9.81 1.90 -14.10
N PRO A 78 -9.56 0.76 -14.77
CA PRO A 78 -10.16 -0.50 -14.36
C PRO A 78 -9.65 -0.92 -12.97
N LEU A 79 -10.52 -1.58 -12.19
CA LEU A 79 -10.20 -1.99 -10.81
C LEU A 79 -8.97 -2.91 -10.73
N ARG A 80 -8.76 -3.78 -11.73
CA ARG A 80 -7.60 -4.69 -11.77
C ARG A 80 -6.23 -3.99 -11.71
N GLU A 81 -6.15 -2.73 -12.17
CA GLU A 81 -4.91 -1.95 -12.12
C GLU A 81 -4.54 -1.55 -10.67
N LEU A 82 -5.46 -1.67 -9.71
CA LEU A 82 -5.16 -1.53 -8.29
C LEU A 82 -4.25 -2.65 -7.76
N PHE A 83 -4.21 -3.81 -8.42
CA PHE A 83 -3.43 -4.94 -7.93
C PHE A 83 -2.16 -5.11 -8.76
N ALA A 84 -2.29 -5.07 -10.09
CA ALA A 84 -1.15 -5.16 -11.00
C ALA A 84 -1.37 -4.24 -12.20
N ALA A 85 -0.55 -3.19 -12.30
CA ALA A 85 -0.71 -2.20 -13.36
C ALA A 85 -0.28 -2.76 -14.73
N GLY A 86 -0.98 -2.34 -15.78
CA GLY A 86 -0.69 -2.80 -17.15
C GLY A 86 -1.23 -4.19 -17.49
N THR A 87 -1.94 -4.85 -16.57
CA THR A 87 -2.60 -6.12 -16.87
C THR A 87 -3.82 -5.93 -17.78
N SER A 88 -4.00 -6.81 -18.75
CA SER A 88 -5.13 -6.75 -19.70
C SER A 88 -6.42 -7.37 -19.13
N ARG A 89 -6.29 -8.38 -18.26
CA ARG A 89 -7.40 -9.15 -17.68
C ARG A 89 -7.10 -9.55 -16.23
N PHE A 90 -8.16 -9.68 -15.43
CA PHE A 90 -8.09 -10.31 -14.12
C PHE A 90 -8.39 -11.80 -14.28
N ALA A 91 -7.39 -12.66 -14.08
CA ALA A 91 -7.55 -14.11 -14.20
C ALA A 91 -6.62 -14.84 -13.23
N LEU A 92 -7.18 -15.83 -12.52
CA LEU A 92 -6.43 -16.75 -11.69
C LEU A 92 -6.37 -18.11 -12.40
N ASN A 93 -5.17 -18.63 -12.58
CA ASN A 93 -4.98 -20.02 -12.96
C ASN A 93 -5.14 -20.93 -11.71
N ARG A 94 -5.06 -22.26 -11.90
CA ARG A 94 -5.18 -23.23 -10.78
C ARG A 94 -4.20 -22.94 -9.63
N ARG A 95 -2.96 -22.50 -9.94
CA ARG A 95 -1.98 -22.14 -8.90
C ARG A 95 -2.44 -20.90 -8.13
N GLY A 96 -2.92 -19.87 -8.84
CA GLY A 96 -3.47 -18.66 -8.22
C GLY A 96 -4.67 -18.95 -7.32
N VAL A 97 -5.56 -19.87 -7.70
CA VAL A 97 -6.67 -20.31 -6.84
C VAL A 97 -6.16 -20.99 -5.56
N VAL A 98 -5.18 -21.89 -5.67
CA VAL A 98 -4.56 -22.52 -4.49
C VAL A 98 -3.89 -21.47 -3.60
N THR A 99 -3.16 -20.51 -4.17
CA THR A 99 -2.55 -19.40 -3.42
C THR A 99 -3.62 -18.57 -2.70
N ALA A 100 -4.74 -18.24 -3.35
CA ALA A 100 -5.82 -17.50 -2.71
C ALA A 100 -6.43 -18.28 -1.53
N MET A 101 -6.67 -19.59 -1.68
CA MET A 101 -7.18 -20.44 -0.60
C MET A 101 -6.21 -20.47 0.58
N LEU A 102 -4.91 -20.63 0.33
CA LEU A 102 -3.90 -20.65 1.39
C LEU A 102 -3.82 -19.31 2.15
N LEU A 103 -3.83 -18.19 1.42
CA LEU A 103 -3.82 -16.85 2.02
C LEU A 103 -5.12 -16.54 2.78
N ALA A 104 -6.23 -17.17 2.41
CA ALA A 104 -7.53 -16.97 3.04
C ALA A 104 -7.67 -17.71 4.39
N VAL A 105 -6.85 -18.73 4.68
CA VAL A 105 -7.05 -19.60 5.86
C VAL A 105 -7.09 -18.82 7.17
N VAL A 106 -6.06 -18.01 7.43
CA VAL A 106 -5.94 -17.25 8.68
C VAL A 106 -7.06 -16.21 8.82
N PRO A 107 -7.28 -15.28 7.87
CA PRO A 107 -8.37 -14.32 8.00
C PRO A 107 -9.76 -14.99 8.04
N ALA A 108 -9.98 -16.09 7.33
CA ALA A 108 -11.27 -16.81 7.39
C ALA A 108 -11.50 -17.47 8.76
N HIS A 109 -10.45 -18.00 9.39
CA HIS A 109 -10.53 -18.51 10.75
C HIS A 109 -10.95 -17.40 11.72
N PHE A 110 -10.31 -16.23 11.65
CA PHE A 110 -10.65 -15.09 12.50
C PHE A 110 -12.03 -14.51 12.20
N ALA A 111 -12.45 -14.47 10.93
CA ALA A 111 -13.81 -14.10 10.55
C ALA A 111 -14.83 -15.02 11.21
N PHE A 112 -14.61 -16.34 11.15
CA PHE A 112 -15.50 -17.31 11.80
C PHE A 112 -15.59 -17.09 13.31
N GLN A 113 -14.46 -16.84 13.99
CA GLN A 113 -14.46 -16.54 15.42
C GLN A 113 -15.22 -15.25 15.75
N ALA A 114 -15.00 -14.17 14.98
CA ALA A 114 -15.71 -12.91 15.17
C ALA A 114 -17.22 -13.07 14.96
N LEU A 115 -17.63 -13.88 13.97
CA LEU A 115 -19.03 -14.21 13.73
C LEU A 115 -19.65 -14.95 14.92
N LEU A 116 -18.96 -15.95 15.47
CA LEU A 116 -19.43 -16.69 16.66
C LEU A 116 -19.51 -15.79 17.90
N ALA A 117 -18.62 -14.80 18.01
CA ALA A 117 -18.63 -13.81 19.08
C ALA A 117 -19.72 -12.72 18.92
N GLY A 118 -20.43 -12.68 17.79
CA GLY A 118 -21.41 -11.64 17.48
C GLY A 118 -20.80 -10.27 17.12
N ASP A 119 -19.49 -10.22 16.87
CA ASP A 119 -18.75 -9.01 16.52
C ASP A 119 -18.79 -8.80 14.99
N LEU A 120 -19.89 -8.20 14.53
CA LEU A 120 -20.14 -8.02 13.10
C LEU A 120 -19.14 -7.09 12.42
N MET A 121 -18.60 -6.10 13.13
CA MET A 121 -17.68 -5.14 12.54
C MET A 121 -16.32 -5.80 12.27
N ARG A 122 -15.79 -6.48 13.28
CA ARG A 122 -14.56 -7.26 13.15
C ARG A 122 -14.72 -8.43 12.17
N PHE A 123 -15.89 -9.06 12.13
CA PHE A 123 -16.22 -10.04 11.09
C PHE A 123 -16.12 -9.41 9.68
N GLY A 124 -16.68 -8.22 9.48
CA GLY A 124 -16.58 -7.49 8.22
C GLY A 124 -15.13 -7.21 7.83
N TRP A 125 -14.30 -6.80 8.79
CA TRP A 125 -12.86 -6.56 8.58
C TRP A 125 -12.13 -7.83 8.14
N TYR A 126 -12.34 -8.94 8.85
CA TYR A 126 -11.73 -10.22 8.49
C TYR A 126 -12.26 -10.78 7.16
N LEU A 127 -13.53 -10.57 6.85
CA LEU A 127 -14.12 -10.93 5.56
C LEU A 127 -13.49 -10.12 4.42
N ALA A 128 -13.19 -8.84 4.64
CA ALA A 128 -12.42 -8.03 3.70
C ALA A 128 -11.01 -8.61 3.51
N ALA A 129 -10.31 -8.98 4.59
CA ALA A 129 -9.01 -9.64 4.47
C ALA A 129 -9.10 -10.98 3.70
N THR A 130 -10.10 -11.82 3.98
CA THR A 130 -10.34 -13.07 3.23
C THR A 130 -10.58 -12.80 1.74
N THR A 131 -11.35 -11.76 1.40
CA THR A 131 -11.59 -11.37 0.00
C THR A 131 -10.32 -10.81 -0.65
N GLY A 132 -9.52 -10.04 0.10
CA GLY A 132 -8.22 -9.53 -0.30
C GLY A 132 -7.22 -10.62 -0.68
N ALA A 133 -7.36 -11.85 -0.16
CA ALA A 133 -6.55 -13.00 -0.55
C ALA A 133 -6.65 -13.32 -2.05
N VAL A 134 -7.81 -13.08 -2.67
CA VAL A 134 -8.01 -13.27 -4.13
C VAL A 134 -7.23 -12.23 -4.92
N ALA A 135 -7.28 -10.97 -4.49
CA ALA A 135 -6.51 -9.88 -5.09
C ALA A 135 -4.99 -10.08 -4.89
N ALA A 136 -4.59 -10.54 -3.71
CA ALA A 136 -3.20 -10.88 -3.40
C ALA A 136 -2.67 -11.99 -4.32
N ALA A 137 -3.43 -13.07 -4.48
CA ALA A 137 -3.06 -14.16 -5.36
C ALA A 137 -2.97 -13.73 -6.84
N PHE A 138 -3.85 -12.84 -7.29
CA PHE A 138 -3.79 -12.27 -8.64
C PHE A 138 -2.51 -11.45 -8.82
N SER A 139 -2.20 -10.59 -7.85
CA SER A 139 -0.98 -9.77 -7.85
C SER A 139 0.29 -10.62 -7.86
N LEU A 140 0.35 -11.66 -7.03
CA LEU A 140 1.45 -12.63 -6.99
C LEU A 140 1.57 -13.41 -8.31
N SER A 141 0.45 -13.75 -8.96
CA SER A 141 0.45 -14.43 -10.26
C SER A 141 0.95 -13.52 -11.41
N ALA A 142 0.85 -12.20 -11.24
CA ALA A 142 1.30 -11.20 -12.20
C ALA A 142 2.77 -10.76 -12.01
N SER A 143 3.48 -11.34 -11.04
CA SER A 143 4.88 -11.04 -10.75
C SER A 143 5.66 -12.33 -10.48
N THR A 144 6.99 -12.23 -10.39
CA THR A 144 7.80 -13.32 -9.85
C THR A 144 8.03 -13.10 -8.35
N VAL A 145 8.15 -14.19 -7.60
CA VAL A 145 8.48 -14.13 -6.16
C VAL A 145 9.79 -13.36 -5.92
N PRO A 146 10.90 -13.61 -6.65
CA PRO A 146 12.13 -12.85 -6.45
C PRO A 146 11.98 -11.34 -6.73
N ALA A 147 11.20 -10.95 -7.75
CA ALA A 147 10.97 -9.53 -8.02
C ALA A 147 10.17 -8.85 -6.90
N THR A 148 9.16 -9.55 -6.37
CA THR A 148 8.35 -9.09 -5.25
C THR A 148 9.20 -8.89 -3.99
N ILE A 149 9.99 -9.91 -3.62
CA ILE A 149 10.90 -9.84 -2.47
C ILE A 149 11.93 -8.72 -2.63
N ARG A 150 12.56 -8.61 -3.81
CA ARG A 150 13.55 -7.55 -4.08
C ARG A 150 12.96 -6.15 -3.92
N ALA A 151 11.72 -5.95 -4.38
CA ALA A 151 11.04 -4.67 -4.24
C ALA A 151 10.61 -4.39 -2.78
N ALA A 152 10.25 -5.42 -2.02
CA ALA A 152 9.85 -5.33 -0.62
C ALA A 152 11.01 -5.21 0.38
N ALA A 153 12.23 -5.64 0.00
CA ALA A 153 13.36 -5.76 0.93
C ALA A 153 13.73 -4.43 1.63
N LEU A 154 13.82 -3.33 0.89
CA LEU A 154 14.14 -2.02 1.47
C LEU A 154 13.06 -1.50 2.45
N PRO A 155 11.76 -1.45 2.10
CA PRO A 155 10.74 -1.03 3.06
C PRO A 155 10.61 -1.96 4.27
N ILE A 156 10.89 -3.26 4.12
CA ILE A 156 10.98 -4.18 5.27
C ILE A 156 12.17 -3.81 6.16
N ALA A 157 13.36 -3.63 5.59
CA ALA A 157 14.56 -3.32 6.36
C ALA A 157 14.40 -2.02 7.16
N ILE A 158 13.80 -0.98 6.56
CA ILE A 158 13.53 0.29 7.23
C ILE A 158 12.46 0.12 8.32
N GLY A 159 11.32 -0.50 8.00
CA GLY A 159 10.20 -0.61 8.93
C GLY A 159 10.45 -1.60 10.06
N ALA A 160 10.65 -2.88 9.73
CA ALA A 160 10.91 -3.92 10.72
C ALA A 160 12.18 -3.62 11.54
N GLY A 161 13.26 -3.14 10.89
CA GLY A 161 14.48 -2.76 11.58
C GLY A 161 14.27 -1.58 12.55
N GLY A 162 13.52 -0.56 12.13
CA GLY A 162 13.15 0.58 12.98
C GLY A 162 12.34 0.15 14.20
N MET A 163 11.30 -0.67 13.99
CA MET A 163 10.45 -1.19 15.08
C MET A 163 11.25 -2.07 16.05
N LEU A 164 12.06 -3.00 15.54
CA LEU A 164 12.95 -3.82 16.38
C LEU A 164 13.90 -2.96 17.21
N THR A 165 14.45 -1.90 16.63
CA THR A 165 15.38 -1.00 17.34
C THR A 165 14.65 -0.26 18.45
N VAL A 166 13.52 0.39 18.14
CA VAL A 166 12.76 1.20 19.11
C VAL A 166 12.25 0.33 20.25
N TYR A 167 11.49 -0.72 19.95
CA TYR A 167 10.89 -1.57 20.99
C TYR A 167 11.91 -2.45 21.69
N GLY A 168 13.00 -2.83 21.02
CA GLY A 168 14.13 -3.50 21.66
C GLY A 168 14.77 -2.64 22.76
N ILE A 169 14.96 -1.34 22.52
CA ILE A 169 15.44 -0.40 23.55
C ILE A 169 14.44 -0.29 24.70
N VAL A 170 13.13 -0.24 24.40
CA VAL A 170 12.08 -0.18 25.44
C VAL A 170 12.09 -1.44 26.31
N HIS A 171 12.19 -2.63 25.73
CA HIS A 171 12.33 -3.89 26.47
C HIS A 171 13.55 -3.89 27.38
N LEU A 172 14.71 -3.43 26.88
CA LEU A 172 15.93 -3.32 27.66
C LEU A 172 15.79 -2.32 28.82
N ALA A 173 15.19 -1.16 28.56
CA ALA A 173 14.97 -0.12 29.57
C ALA A 173 13.96 -0.55 30.65
N ALA A 174 12.92 -1.29 30.27
CA ALA A 174 11.90 -1.81 31.18
C ALA A 174 12.33 -3.09 31.93
N GLY A 175 13.43 -3.74 31.50
CA GLY A 175 13.86 -5.03 32.05
C GLY A 175 12.90 -6.18 31.73
N VAL A 176 12.06 -6.04 30.70
CA VAL A 176 11.07 -7.04 30.30
C VAL A 176 11.60 -7.85 29.12
N PRO A 177 11.90 -9.15 29.27
CA PRO A 177 12.40 -9.95 28.17
C PRO A 177 11.30 -10.24 27.15
N LEU A 178 11.65 -10.16 25.85
CA LEU A 178 10.76 -10.55 24.77
C LEU A 178 10.55 -12.07 24.77
N GLN A 179 9.29 -12.51 24.82
CA GLN A 179 8.95 -13.94 24.72
C GLN A 179 9.08 -14.42 23.28
N ALA A 180 10.25 -14.94 22.91
CA ALA A 180 10.59 -15.28 21.52
C ALA A 180 9.54 -16.17 20.83
N THR A 181 9.05 -17.23 21.50
CA THR A 181 8.06 -18.14 20.92
C THR A 181 6.73 -17.45 20.62
N ALA A 182 6.22 -16.63 21.55
CA ALA A 182 5.01 -15.85 21.37
C ALA A 182 5.18 -14.78 20.28
N ALA A 183 6.36 -14.14 20.23
CA ALA A 183 6.71 -13.17 19.20
C ALA A 183 6.73 -13.82 17.80
N PHE A 184 7.32 -15.01 17.64
CA PHE A 184 7.31 -15.75 16.37
C PHE A 184 5.89 -16.14 15.95
N ALA A 185 5.06 -16.63 16.87
CA ALA A 185 3.67 -16.96 16.58
C ALA A 185 2.87 -15.72 16.15
N THR A 186 3.08 -14.59 16.83
CA THR A 186 2.46 -13.30 16.53
C THR A 186 2.90 -12.78 15.17
N LEU A 187 4.20 -12.83 14.86
CA LEU A 187 4.76 -12.45 13.57
C LEU A 187 4.13 -13.26 12.43
N ALA A 188 4.04 -14.59 12.57
CA ALA A 188 3.44 -15.45 11.56
C ALA A 188 1.94 -15.16 11.36
N THR A 189 1.21 -15.02 12.46
CA THR A 189 -0.24 -14.77 12.47
C THR A 189 -0.57 -13.43 11.79
N TYR A 190 0.06 -12.35 12.24
CA TYR A 190 -0.20 -11.01 11.69
C TYR A 190 0.35 -10.84 10.28
N SER A 191 1.45 -11.51 9.90
CA SER A 191 1.89 -11.50 8.50
C SER A 191 0.85 -12.15 7.58
N ALA A 192 0.31 -13.31 7.99
CA ALA A 192 -0.71 -14.01 7.23
C ALA A 192 -2.06 -13.28 7.19
N LEU A 193 -2.36 -12.49 8.22
CA LEU A 193 -3.58 -11.70 8.31
C LEU A 193 -3.48 -10.38 7.52
N TYR A 194 -2.42 -9.60 7.74
CA TYR A 194 -2.28 -8.27 7.16
C TYR A 194 -1.89 -8.29 5.69
N PHE A 195 -1.16 -9.31 5.24
CA PHE A 195 -0.80 -9.39 3.82
C PHE A 195 -2.03 -9.34 2.91
N PRO A 196 -3.06 -10.18 3.06
CA PRO A 196 -4.26 -10.06 2.24
C PRO A 196 -5.13 -8.83 2.61
N ALA A 197 -5.15 -8.36 3.86
CA ALA A 197 -5.91 -7.17 4.26
C ALA A 197 -5.48 -5.89 3.51
N THR A 198 -4.16 -5.70 3.32
CA THR A 198 -3.62 -4.54 2.60
C THR A 198 -4.08 -4.44 1.14
N PHE A 199 -4.58 -5.53 0.54
CA PHE A 199 -5.14 -5.53 -0.81
C PHE A 199 -6.54 -4.94 -0.91
N LEU A 200 -7.26 -4.76 0.20
CA LEU A 200 -8.57 -4.10 0.20
C LEU A 200 -8.64 -2.82 1.06
N LEU A 201 -7.70 -2.64 2.00
CA LEU A 201 -7.76 -1.53 2.95
C LEU A 201 -6.73 -0.44 2.62
N GLU A 202 -5.45 -0.67 2.96
CA GLU A 202 -4.48 0.42 3.01
C GLU A 202 -3.63 0.57 1.75
N GLU A 203 -2.78 -0.41 1.42
CA GLU A 203 -1.83 -0.26 0.32
C GLU A 203 -2.53 -0.13 -1.03
N VAL A 204 -3.67 -0.81 -1.22
CA VAL A 204 -4.50 -0.65 -2.42
C VAL A 204 -4.96 0.79 -2.61
N THR A 205 -5.26 1.48 -1.51
CA THR A 205 -5.68 2.87 -1.51
C THR A 205 -4.47 3.77 -1.75
N PHE A 206 -3.48 3.73 -0.86
CA PHE A 206 -2.44 4.74 -0.84
C PHE A 206 -1.43 4.55 -1.96
N ARG A 207 -1.09 3.31 -2.35
CA ARG A 207 -0.15 3.06 -3.45
C ARG A 207 -0.89 2.91 -4.76
N ALA A 208 -1.81 1.97 -4.82
CA ALA A 208 -2.35 1.59 -6.11
C ALA A 208 -3.38 2.57 -6.68
N ALA A 209 -4.13 3.26 -5.81
CA ALA A 209 -5.05 4.32 -6.21
C ALA A 209 -4.37 5.70 -6.15
N VAL A 210 -4.04 6.19 -4.95
CA VAL A 210 -3.62 7.57 -4.72
C VAL A 210 -2.22 7.85 -5.29
N ASP A 211 -1.20 7.06 -4.96
CA ASP A 211 0.15 7.29 -5.51
C ASP A 211 0.18 7.18 -7.04
N ALA A 212 -0.47 6.15 -7.58
CA ALA A 212 -0.58 5.98 -9.02
C ALA A 212 -1.48 7.02 -9.72
N HIS A 213 -2.22 7.84 -8.98
CA HIS A 213 -2.93 9.02 -9.50
C HIS A 213 -2.04 10.25 -9.48
N VAL A 214 -1.42 10.52 -8.34
CA VAL A 214 -0.60 11.71 -8.13
C VAL A 214 0.65 11.65 -9.01
N HIS A 215 1.35 10.51 -9.00
CA HIS A 215 2.56 10.27 -9.77
C HIS A 215 2.27 9.53 -11.08
N ARG A 216 2.87 10.00 -12.18
CA ARG A 216 2.86 9.33 -13.49
C ARG A 216 4.27 8.93 -13.89
N GLU A 217 4.36 7.85 -14.66
CA GLU A 217 5.63 7.39 -15.23
C GLU A 217 6.29 8.50 -16.07
N GLY A 218 7.61 8.67 -15.90
CA GLY A 218 8.39 9.72 -16.56
C GLY A 218 8.44 11.05 -15.81
N GLU A 219 7.69 11.24 -14.72
CA GLU A 219 7.78 12.47 -13.93
C GLU A 219 9.03 12.52 -13.04
N GLN A 220 9.89 13.53 -13.21
CA GLN A 220 11.16 13.67 -12.46
C GLN A 220 10.99 13.91 -10.94
N ARG A 221 9.83 14.39 -10.49
CA ARG A 221 9.53 14.72 -9.08
C ARG A 221 8.87 13.56 -8.32
N GLY A 222 9.36 12.34 -8.52
CA GLY A 222 8.84 11.15 -7.85
C GLY A 222 8.88 11.27 -6.32
N TRP A 223 9.95 11.81 -5.75
CA TRP A 223 10.08 11.85 -4.29
C TRP A 223 9.04 12.73 -3.60
N TRP A 224 8.71 13.90 -4.15
CA TRP A 224 7.72 14.82 -3.57
C TRP A 224 6.33 14.21 -3.49
N SER A 225 5.91 13.52 -4.55
CA SER A 225 4.63 12.81 -4.55
C SER A 225 4.63 11.65 -3.56
N ALA A 226 5.75 10.94 -3.40
CA ALA A 226 5.86 9.89 -2.40
C ALA A 226 5.75 10.45 -0.97
N VAL A 227 6.40 11.58 -0.68
CA VAL A 227 6.28 12.28 0.61
C VAL A 227 4.84 12.72 0.86
N LEU A 228 4.20 13.36 -0.13
CA LEU A 228 2.81 13.81 -0.01
C LEU A 228 1.87 12.63 0.30
N VAL A 229 1.93 11.55 -0.48
CA VAL A 229 1.06 10.38 -0.29
C VAL A 229 1.29 9.75 1.07
N SER A 230 2.55 9.70 1.52
CA SER A 230 2.91 9.13 2.82
C SER A 230 2.45 10.00 3.99
N ALA A 231 2.53 11.33 3.85
CA ALA A 231 1.95 12.25 4.82
C ALA A 231 0.42 12.13 4.87
N LEU A 232 -0.25 12.00 3.72
CA LEU A 232 -1.69 11.75 3.65
C LEU A 232 -2.07 10.42 4.32
N TRP A 233 -1.26 9.37 4.13
CA TRP A 233 -1.44 8.09 4.82
C TRP A 233 -1.29 8.22 6.34
N GLY A 234 -0.32 9.00 6.82
CA GLY A 234 -0.20 9.30 8.26
C GLY A 234 -1.39 10.07 8.81
N LEU A 235 -1.79 11.16 8.16
CA LEU A 235 -2.95 11.96 8.58
C LEU A 235 -4.27 11.18 8.50
N TRP A 236 -4.35 10.18 7.62
CA TRP A 236 -5.52 9.31 7.53
C TRP A 236 -5.76 8.47 8.79
N HIS A 237 -4.75 8.24 9.62
CA HIS A 237 -4.92 7.52 10.90
C HIS A 237 -5.52 8.38 12.02
N LEU A 238 -5.71 9.69 11.81
CA LEU A 238 -6.17 10.61 12.87
C LEU A 238 -7.48 10.17 13.58
N PRO A 239 -8.53 9.69 12.88
CA PRO A 239 -9.75 9.25 13.56
C PRO A 239 -9.59 8.03 14.47
N VAL A 240 -8.58 7.18 14.19
CA VAL A 240 -8.31 5.91 14.89
C VAL A 240 -7.12 6.00 15.84
N SER A 241 -6.60 7.22 16.08
CA SER A 241 -5.46 7.48 16.96
C SER A 241 -5.86 8.23 18.24
N SER A 242 -7.15 8.24 18.60
CA SER A 242 -7.66 9.01 19.75
C SER A 242 -7.12 8.54 21.10
N ASP A 243 -6.71 7.28 21.17
CA ASP A 243 -6.26 6.65 22.42
C ASP A 243 -4.76 6.82 22.67
N VAL A 244 -4.04 7.43 21.70
CA VAL A 244 -2.62 7.75 21.86
C VAL A 244 -2.48 8.92 22.85
N PRO A 245 -1.73 8.77 23.96
CA PRO A 245 -1.64 9.78 25.02
C PRO A 245 -0.69 10.92 24.65
N LEU A 246 -0.88 11.53 23.47
CA LEU A 246 -0.09 12.67 23.00
C LEU A 246 -0.96 13.90 22.78
N PRO A 247 -0.45 15.11 23.08
CA PRO A 247 -1.08 16.34 22.64
C PRO A 247 -1.29 16.33 21.12
N PHE A 248 -2.46 16.80 20.67
CA PHE A 248 -2.86 16.73 19.26
C PHE A 248 -1.79 17.22 18.25
N PRO A 249 -1.08 18.35 18.46
CA PRO A 249 -0.02 18.77 17.54
C PRO A 249 1.13 17.77 17.45
N LEU A 250 1.51 17.14 18.56
CA LEU A 250 2.57 16.14 18.59
C LEU A 250 2.13 14.84 17.92
N LEU A 251 0.88 14.43 18.12
CA LEU A 251 0.29 13.28 17.42
C LEU A 251 0.32 13.48 15.90
N VAL A 252 -0.07 14.66 15.40
CA VAL A 252 -0.01 14.98 13.96
C VAL A 252 1.42 14.88 13.43
N VAL A 253 2.40 15.44 14.16
CA VAL A 253 3.81 15.37 13.75
C VAL A 253 4.31 13.93 13.74
N GLU A 254 4.02 13.15 14.79
CA GLU A 254 4.38 11.75 14.87
C GLU A 254 3.81 10.95 13.70
N LEU A 255 2.50 11.04 13.47
CA LEU A 255 1.82 10.34 12.38
C LEU A 255 2.45 10.70 11.03
N VAL A 256 2.69 11.98 10.76
CA VAL A 256 3.31 12.40 9.49
C VAL A 256 4.74 11.86 9.36
N VAL A 257 5.57 11.98 10.40
CA VAL A 257 6.98 11.59 10.35
C VAL A 257 7.12 10.07 10.19
N VAL A 258 6.44 9.29 11.04
CA VAL A 258 6.48 7.82 10.99
C VAL A 258 6.03 7.32 9.63
N HIS A 259 4.92 7.85 9.11
CA HIS A 259 4.38 7.38 7.84
C HIS A 259 5.18 7.88 6.64
N ILE A 260 5.89 9.01 6.69
CA ILE A 260 6.85 9.38 5.65
C ILE A 260 8.02 8.38 5.62
N VAL A 261 8.58 8.03 6.78
CA VAL A 261 9.71 7.09 6.88
C VAL A 261 9.35 5.72 6.31
N LEU A 262 8.14 5.22 6.61
CA LEU A 262 7.66 3.93 6.11
C LEU A 262 7.12 4.02 4.67
N GLY A 263 6.32 5.05 4.39
CA GLY A 263 5.52 5.16 3.18
C GLY A 263 6.29 5.56 1.93
N VAL A 264 7.38 6.34 2.05
CA VAL A 264 8.19 6.71 0.89
C VAL A 264 8.85 5.47 0.27
N PRO A 265 9.54 4.60 1.03
CA PRO A 265 10.01 3.30 0.54
C PRO A 265 8.92 2.43 -0.10
N LEU A 266 7.72 2.37 0.50
CA LEU A 266 6.58 1.62 -0.04
C LEU A 266 6.11 2.17 -1.39
N SER A 267 6.04 3.50 -1.53
CA SER A 267 5.70 4.16 -2.81
C SER A 267 6.71 3.82 -3.90
N PHE A 268 8.01 3.81 -3.58
CA PHE A 268 9.03 3.38 -4.54
C PHE A 268 8.98 1.89 -4.86
N ALA A 269 8.64 1.03 -3.90
CA ALA A 269 8.43 -0.39 -4.14
C ALA A 269 7.27 -0.62 -5.12
N TRP A 270 6.14 0.07 -4.93
CA TRP A 270 5.01 0.08 -5.86
C TRP A 270 5.43 0.54 -7.25
N ARG A 271 6.03 1.73 -7.38
CA ARG A 271 6.37 2.33 -8.68
C ARG A 271 7.37 1.47 -9.47
N ARG A 272 8.33 0.84 -8.79
CA ARG A 272 9.33 -0.02 -9.42
C ARG A 272 8.74 -1.34 -9.90
N SER A 273 7.87 -1.95 -9.10
CA SER A 273 7.31 -3.27 -9.39
C SER A 273 6.02 -3.23 -10.22
N ARG A 274 5.31 -2.10 -10.19
CA ARG A 274 3.95 -1.93 -10.75
C ARG A 274 2.97 -2.99 -10.24
N ASN A 275 3.22 -3.51 -9.05
CA ASN A 275 2.51 -4.64 -8.47
C ASN A 275 2.35 -4.44 -6.97
N LEU A 276 1.13 -4.65 -6.45
CA LEU A 276 0.80 -4.32 -5.08
C LEU A 276 1.40 -5.32 -4.07
N ALA A 277 1.80 -6.51 -4.52
CA ALA A 277 2.36 -7.55 -3.66
C ALA A 277 3.62 -7.11 -2.91
N ALA A 278 4.47 -6.27 -3.52
CA ALA A 278 5.71 -5.82 -2.87
C ALA A 278 5.45 -4.87 -1.69
N PRO A 279 4.75 -3.73 -1.86
CA PRO A 279 4.41 -2.88 -0.72
C PRO A 279 3.47 -3.56 0.28
N ALA A 280 2.52 -4.39 -0.16
CA ALA A 280 1.65 -5.17 0.72
C ALA A 280 2.44 -6.13 1.64
N LEU A 281 3.41 -6.86 1.08
CA LEU A 281 4.29 -7.74 1.86
C LEU A 281 5.09 -6.95 2.88
N ALA A 282 5.66 -5.82 2.46
CA ALA A 282 6.48 -5.00 3.35
C ALA A 282 5.66 -4.39 4.50
N HIS A 283 4.48 -3.85 4.20
CA HIS A 283 3.55 -3.35 5.21
C HIS A 283 3.18 -4.48 6.19
N ALA A 284 2.70 -5.62 5.70
CA ALA A 284 2.29 -6.73 6.55
C ALA A 284 3.39 -7.23 7.49
N VAL A 285 4.64 -7.32 7.00
CA VAL A 285 5.79 -7.70 7.82
C VAL A 285 6.11 -6.63 8.86
N ASN A 286 6.09 -5.34 8.49
CA ASN A 286 6.38 -4.25 9.43
C ASN A 286 5.38 -4.24 10.59
N ASP A 287 4.09 -4.40 10.29
CA ASP A 287 3.02 -4.46 11.28
C ASP A 287 3.08 -5.72 12.14
N ALA A 288 3.39 -6.86 11.54
CA ALA A 288 3.57 -8.10 12.27
C ALA A 288 4.79 -8.06 13.19
N VAL A 289 5.88 -7.40 12.78
CA VAL A 289 7.05 -7.15 13.64
C VAL A 289 6.67 -6.22 14.78
N ARG A 290 6.03 -5.08 14.51
CA ARG A 290 5.52 -4.16 15.54
C ARG A 290 4.71 -4.92 16.59
N ASN A 291 3.71 -5.69 16.16
CA ASN A 291 2.85 -6.43 17.07
C ASN A 291 3.62 -7.50 17.86
N ALA A 292 4.58 -8.18 17.24
CA ALA A 292 5.41 -9.19 17.92
C ALA A 292 6.33 -8.58 18.98
N VAL A 293 6.92 -7.41 18.74
CA VAL A 293 7.86 -6.75 19.66
C VAL A 293 7.17 -5.87 20.70
N MET A 294 5.87 -5.61 20.57
CA MET A 294 5.07 -4.96 21.61
C MET A 294 4.57 -5.95 22.66
N LEU A 295 4.76 -7.26 22.48
CA LEU A 295 4.31 -8.25 23.45
C LEU A 295 4.99 -8.07 24.80
N GLY A 296 4.19 -7.76 25.82
CA GLY A 296 4.63 -7.63 27.21
C GLY A 296 5.12 -6.24 27.61
N LEU A 297 5.08 -5.26 26.70
CA LEU A 297 5.19 -3.83 27.00
C LEU A 297 3.81 -3.24 27.27
#